data_AF-A0A6M0BDG6-F1
#
_entry.id   AF-A0A6M0BDG6-F1
#
_cell.length_a   1.000
_cell.length_b   1.000
_cell.length_c   1.000
_cell.angle_alpha   90.00
_cell.angle_beta   90.00
_cell.angle_gamma   90.00
#
_symmetry.space_group_name_H-M   'P 1'
#
loop_
_entity.id
_entity.type
_entity.pdbx_description
1 polymer ?
#
loop_
_entity_poly.entity_id
_entity_poly.type
_entity_poly.pdbx_seq_one_letter_code
_entity_poly.pdbx_strand_id
1 'polypeptide(L)'
;MVQVPDSTAELAALLNEPMDLDFQLPDPEDEEIQETDFEELVDHAWRVCDRFDLQTDIWRGRILRVVRDREKKGGEGRGAGFLNWLKSREIGKSQAYSLIELANSADTLLIEGQLSHDAINNFSKRAFVETAKSAPEVQQMVTELAQQGDRITRREVKQMSDQWTAMSSELLPEEVKEKSAEGGLPSSYLAPLVKEMEKLPE
;
A
#
# COMPACT_ATOMS: atom_id res chain seq x y z
N MET A 1 -33.38 14.17 -8.38
CA MET A 1 -33.77 14.26 -6.95
C MET A 1 -32.72 13.49 -6.19
N VAL A 2 -31.92 14.15 -5.36
CA VAL A 2 -30.95 13.47 -4.48
C VAL A 2 -31.78 12.92 -3.31
N GLN A 3 -31.85 11.59 -3.19
CA GLN A 3 -32.49 10.95 -2.04
C GLN A 3 -31.64 11.24 -0.82
N VAL A 4 -32.23 11.91 0.17
CA VAL A 4 -31.59 12.11 1.47
C VAL A 4 -31.83 10.83 2.26
N PRO A 5 -30.80 10.18 2.80
CA PRO A 5 -30.96 8.97 3.61
C PRO A 5 -31.78 9.27 4.86
N ASP A 6 -32.81 8.46 5.11
CA ASP A 6 -33.84 8.69 6.14
C ASP A 6 -33.46 8.07 7.51
N SER A 7 -32.32 7.37 7.59
CA SER A 7 -31.87 6.78 8.85
C SER A 7 -30.36 6.82 9.06
N THR A 8 -29.95 6.80 10.33
CA THR A 8 -28.54 6.66 10.74
C THR A 8 -27.91 5.36 10.24
N ALA A 9 -28.71 4.31 10.03
CA ALA A 9 -28.25 3.04 9.45
C ALA A 9 -27.97 3.17 7.94
N GLU A 10 -28.79 3.93 7.20
CA GLU A 10 -28.54 4.23 5.79
C GLU A 10 -27.34 5.16 5.61
N LEU A 11 -27.15 6.15 6.49
CA LEU A 11 -25.94 6.97 6.55
C LEU A 11 -24.68 6.15 6.83
N ALA A 12 -24.74 5.19 7.76
CA ALA A 12 -23.64 4.28 8.04
C ALA A 12 -23.34 3.34 6.86
N ALA A 13 -24.38 2.88 6.15
CA ALA A 13 -24.23 2.09 4.94
C ALA A 13 -23.55 2.88 3.82
N LEU A 14 -23.96 4.13 3.58
CA LEU A 14 -23.35 5.02 2.59
C LEU A 14 -21.89 5.39 2.89
N LEU A 15 -21.52 5.47 4.18
CA LEU A 15 -20.13 5.66 4.60
C LEU A 15 -19.27 4.40 4.41
N ASN A 16 -19.89 3.22 4.45
CA ASN A 16 -19.23 1.93 4.22
C ASN A 16 -19.19 1.53 2.74
N GLU A 17 -19.89 2.23 1.85
CA GLU A 17 -19.75 1.99 0.42
C GLU A 17 -18.33 2.37 -0.03
N PRO A 18 -17.60 1.46 -0.69
CA PRO A 18 -16.30 1.76 -1.27
C PRO A 18 -16.51 2.86 -2.32
N MET A 19 -16.02 4.07 -2.02
CA MET A 19 -15.98 5.11 -3.04
C MET A 19 -14.83 4.77 -3.97
N ASP A 20 -15.13 4.62 -5.26
CA ASP A 20 -14.10 4.62 -6.27
C ASP A 20 -13.56 6.05 -6.39
N LEU A 21 -12.56 6.35 -5.56
CA LEU A 21 -11.84 7.61 -5.57
C LEU A 21 -11.04 7.64 -6.87
N ASP A 22 -11.56 8.29 -7.90
CA ASP A 22 -10.86 8.54 -9.16
C ASP A 22 -10.75 10.06 -9.39
N PHE A 23 -9.76 10.68 -8.74
CA PHE A 23 -9.46 12.09 -8.91
C PHE A 23 -8.10 12.26 -9.57
N GLN A 24 -8.02 13.14 -10.57
CA GLN A 24 -6.76 13.51 -11.19
C GLN A 24 -5.98 14.44 -10.26
N LEU A 25 -4.81 13.99 -9.80
CA LEU A 25 -3.86 14.85 -9.10
C LEU A 25 -3.11 15.72 -10.12
N PRO A 26 -2.77 16.98 -9.79
CA PRO A 26 -1.96 17.81 -10.65
C PRO A 26 -0.58 17.17 -10.88
N ASP A 27 -0.04 17.31 -12.09
CA ASP A 27 1.32 16.87 -12.38
C ASP A 27 2.31 17.76 -11.60
N PRO A 28 3.13 17.20 -10.69
CA PRO A 28 4.10 18.00 -9.92
C PRO A 28 5.15 18.69 -10.80
N GLU A 29 5.38 18.21 -12.02
CA GLU A 29 6.34 18.75 -12.96
C GLU A 29 5.77 19.84 -13.87
N ASP A 30 4.46 20.07 -13.85
CA ASP A 30 3.81 21.07 -14.70
C ASP A 30 4.16 22.50 -14.22
N GLU A 31 4.86 23.25 -15.07
CA GLU A 31 5.25 24.64 -14.82
C GLU A 31 4.18 25.64 -15.29
N GLU A 32 3.17 25.20 -16.05
CA GLU A 32 2.07 26.05 -16.50
C GLU A 32 1.04 26.28 -15.38
N ILE A 33 0.98 25.36 -14.39
CA ILE A 33 0.11 25.49 -13.22
C ILE A 33 0.73 26.49 -12.23
N GLN A 34 -0.04 27.53 -11.89
CA GLN A 34 0.35 28.48 -10.85
C GLN A 34 0.35 27.81 -9.47
N GLU A 35 1.22 28.26 -8.57
CA GLU A 35 1.36 27.64 -7.25
C GLU A 35 0.06 27.66 -6.45
N THR A 36 -0.71 28.74 -6.53
CA THR A 36 -2.02 28.85 -5.86
C THR A 36 -3.02 27.83 -6.41
N ASP A 37 -3.05 27.62 -7.73
CA ASP A 37 -3.95 26.64 -8.36
C ASP A 37 -3.54 25.20 -7.98
N PHE A 38 -2.23 24.92 -7.92
CA PHE A 38 -1.70 23.64 -7.45
C PHE A 38 -2.11 23.36 -6.00
N GLU A 39 -1.94 24.33 -5.11
CA GLU A 39 -2.32 24.23 -3.69
C GLU A 39 -3.82 23.98 -3.53
N GLU A 40 -4.68 24.69 -4.28
CA GLU A 40 -6.13 24.50 -4.24
C GLU A 40 -6.56 23.09 -4.68
N LEU A 41 -5.96 22.57 -5.76
CA LEU A 41 -6.22 21.21 -6.25
C LEU A 41 -5.81 20.15 -5.23
N VAL A 42 -4.62 20.30 -4.65
CA VAL A 42 -4.11 19.43 -3.58
C VAL A 42 -5.01 19.47 -2.35
N ASP A 43 -5.44 20.66 -1.93
CA ASP A 43 -6.31 20.82 -0.77
C ASP A 43 -7.70 20.22 -0.98
N HIS A 44 -8.25 20.39 -2.18
CA HIS A 44 -9.50 19.74 -2.55
C HIS A 44 -9.37 18.22 -2.47
N ALA A 45 -8.34 17.65 -3.10
CA ALA A 45 -8.08 16.20 -3.07
C ALA A 45 -7.89 15.69 -1.62
N TRP A 46 -7.17 16.45 -0.78
CA TRP A 46 -6.92 16.09 0.61
C TRP A 46 -8.21 15.99 1.44
N ARG A 47 -9.13 16.94 1.28
CA ARG A 47 -10.42 16.97 2.01
C ARG A 47 -11.31 15.79 1.67
N VAL A 48 -11.27 15.29 0.44
CA VAL A 48 -12.07 14.11 0.05
C VAL A 48 -11.54 12.83 0.71
N CYS A 49 -10.26 12.81 1.07
CA CYS A 49 -9.60 11.67 1.70
C CYS A 49 -9.75 11.67 3.23
N ASP A 50 -10.84 12.18 3.80
CA ASP A 50 -10.97 12.30 5.27
C ASP A 50 -11.39 11.00 5.99
N ARG A 51 -11.75 9.95 5.23
CA ARG A 51 -12.13 8.65 5.82
C ARG A 51 -10.92 7.92 6.44
N PHE A 52 -11.22 6.92 7.25
CA PHE A 52 -10.24 6.09 7.97
C PHE A 52 -10.21 4.67 7.40
N ASP A 53 -9.95 4.55 6.10
CA ASP A 53 -9.84 3.28 5.37
C ASP A 53 -8.53 3.20 4.58
N LEU A 54 -8.22 2.01 4.04
CA LEU A 54 -6.93 1.80 3.39
C LEU A 54 -6.84 2.56 2.06
N GLN A 55 -7.95 2.69 1.34
CA GLN A 55 -8.00 3.41 0.06
C GLN A 55 -7.71 4.90 0.25
N THR A 56 -8.33 5.54 1.25
CA THR A 56 -8.08 6.94 1.59
C THR A 56 -6.65 7.17 2.06
N ASP A 57 -6.04 6.22 2.78
CA ASP A 57 -4.62 6.30 3.13
C ASP A 57 -3.68 6.15 1.92
N ILE A 58 -4.02 5.28 0.96
CA ILE A 58 -3.31 5.19 -0.33
C ILE A 58 -3.38 6.54 -1.05
N TRP A 59 -4.56 7.16 -1.13
CA TRP A 59 -4.75 8.46 -1.76
C TRP A 59 -4.00 9.59 -1.05
N ARG A 60 -4.05 9.65 0.28
CA ARG A 60 -3.22 10.58 1.07
C ARG A 60 -1.74 10.40 0.75
N GLY A 61 -1.27 9.16 0.60
CA GLY A 61 0.09 8.84 0.17
C GLY A 61 0.43 9.40 -1.22
N ARG A 62 -0.48 9.27 -2.20
CA ARG A 62 -0.31 9.83 -3.55
C ARG A 62 -0.24 11.36 -3.54
N ILE A 63 -1.13 12.03 -2.78
CA ILE A 63 -1.11 13.49 -2.61
C ILE A 63 0.21 13.95 -1.98
N LEU A 64 0.65 13.29 -0.89
CA LEU A 64 1.92 13.59 -0.24
C LEU A 64 3.11 13.43 -1.19
N ARG A 65 3.08 12.43 -2.07
CA ARG A 65 4.11 12.21 -3.09
C ARG A 65 4.15 13.37 -4.09
N VAL A 66 3.00 13.80 -4.60
CA VAL A 66 2.87 14.94 -5.54
C VAL A 66 3.40 16.23 -4.91
N VAL A 67 2.96 16.58 -3.70
CA VAL A 67 3.45 17.79 -3.00
C VAL A 67 4.96 17.72 -2.78
N ARG A 68 5.47 16.57 -2.31
CA ARG A 68 6.91 16.37 -2.10
C ARG A 68 7.70 16.56 -3.39
N ASP A 69 7.20 16.04 -4.51
CA ASP A 69 7.92 16.06 -5.78
C ASP A 69 7.89 17.46 -6.43
N ARG A 70 6.77 18.18 -6.34
CA ARG A 70 6.67 19.61 -6.69
C ARG A 70 7.71 20.46 -5.94
N GLU A 71 7.81 20.25 -4.62
CA GLU A 71 8.73 20.97 -3.73
C GLU A 71 10.22 20.66 -3.98
N LYS A 72 10.55 19.50 -4.56
CA LYS A 72 11.94 19.20 -4.93
C LYS A 72 12.40 20.03 -6.13
N LYS A 73 11.47 20.43 -7.00
CA LYS A 73 11.75 21.19 -8.23
C LYS A 73 12.04 22.67 -7.97
N GLY A 74 11.33 23.28 -7.01
CA GLY A 74 11.38 24.72 -6.71
C GLY A 74 12.72 25.32 -6.25
N GLY A 75 13.77 24.53 -6.07
CA GLY A 75 15.16 24.99 -5.96
C GLY A 75 15.57 25.72 -4.66
N GLU A 76 14.70 26.48 -4.02
CA GLU A 76 15.00 27.21 -2.78
C GLU A 76 14.65 26.37 -1.54
N GLY A 77 15.64 25.64 -1.02
CA GLY A 77 15.53 24.91 0.24
C GLY A 77 14.95 23.51 0.07
N ARG A 78 15.71 22.59 -0.54
CA ARG A 78 15.39 21.16 -0.73
C ARG A 78 14.61 20.57 0.46
N GLY A 79 13.29 20.43 0.29
CA GLY A 79 12.39 19.77 1.24
C GLY A 79 11.88 20.62 2.42
N ALA A 80 12.25 21.90 2.54
CA ALA A 80 11.74 22.79 3.58
C ALA A 80 10.25 23.10 3.37
N GLY A 81 9.81 23.33 2.13
CA GLY A 81 8.41 23.57 1.80
C GLY A 81 7.53 22.35 2.10
N PHE A 82 7.93 21.15 1.67
CA PHE A 82 7.24 19.92 2.06
C PHE A 82 7.14 19.74 3.58
N LEU A 83 8.22 19.99 4.33
CA LEU A 83 8.19 19.90 5.80
C LEU A 83 7.27 20.96 6.44
N ASN A 84 7.20 22.16 5.87
CA ASN A 84 6.28 23.21 6.32
C ASN A 84 4.83 22.87 5.99
N TRP A 85 4.58 22.33 4.80
CA TRP A 85 3.29 21.81 4.36
C TRP A 85 2.78 20.72 5.32
N LEU A 86 3.65 19.78 5.70
CA LEU A 86 3.32 18.75 6.70
C LEU A 86 2.97 19.37 8.07
N LYS A 87 3.77 20.34 8.54
CA LYS A 87 3.53 21.01 9.84
C LYS A 87 2.19 21.73 9.86
N SER A 88 1.83 22.43 8.79
CA SER A 88 0.56 23.16 8.69
C SER A 88 -0.69 22.26 8.80
N ARG A 89 -0.52 20.96 8.54
CA ARG A 89 -1.57 19.93 8.61
C ARG A 89 -1.37 18.95 9.76
N GLU A 90 -0.44 19.25 10.68
CA GLU A 90 -0.11 18.42 11.85
C GLU A 90 0.33 16.98 11.50
N ILE A 91 0.93 16.78 10.33
CA ILE A 91 1.39 15.47 9.86
C ILE A 91 2.84 15.25 10.26
N GLY A 92 3.11 14.14 10.95
CA GLY A 92 4.49 13.75 11.28
C GLY A 92 5.28 13.29 10.05
N LYS A 93 6.58 13.61 10.00
CA LYS A 93 7.47 13.16 8.90
C LYS A 93 7.41 11.65 8.67
N SER A 94 7.49 10.85 9.75
CA SER A 94 7.40 9.39 9.65
C SER A 94 6.07 8.92 9.06
N GLN A 95 4.96 9.54 9.49
CA GLN A 95 3.63 9.21 8.98
C GLN A 95 3.52 9.52 7.48
N ALA A 96 4.04 10.68 7.06
CA ALA A 96 4.04 11.07 5.65
C ALA A 96 4.79 10.05 4.78
N TYR A 97 5.99 9.63 5.19
CA TYR A 97 6.74 8.64 4.43
C TYR A 97 6.11 7.25 4.45
N SER A 98 5.46 6.84 5.55
CA SER A 98 4.69 5.59 5.59
C SER A 98 3.48 5.61 4.64
N LEU A 99 2.79 6.74 4.52
CA LEU A 99 1.69 6.89 3.55
C LEU A 99 2.19 6.89 2.10
N ILE A 100 3.31 7.58 1.82
CA ILE A 100 3.95 7.54 0.50
C ILE A 100 4.38 6.11 0.14
N GLU A 101 4.96 5.35 1.09
CA GLU A 101 5.33 3.95 0.88
C GLU A 101 4.12 3.07 0.57
N LEU A 102 3.01 3.30 1.27
CA LEU A 102 1.74 2.63 1.01
C LEU A 102 1.22 2.94 -0.39
N ALA A 103 1.26 4.20 -0.83
CA ALA A 103 0.89 4.59 -2.18
C ALA A 103 1.77 3.93 -3.26
N ASN A 104 3.08 3.89 -3.05
CA ASN A 104 3.99 3.20 -3.97
C ASN A 104 3.67 1.70 -4.05
N SER A 105 3.33 1.08 -2.91
CA SER A 105 2.92 -0.33 -2.84
C SER A 105 1.62 -0.57 -3.60
N ALA A 106 0.68 0.40 -3.56
CA ALA A 106 -0.58 0.32 -4.29
C ALA A 106 -0.35 0.41 -5.79
N ASP A 107 0.55 1.28 -6.22
CA ASP A 107 0.92 1.36 -7.63
C ASP A 107 1.51 0.02 -8.10
N THR A 108 2.35 -0.65 -7.31
CA THR A 108 2.83 -2.01 -7.63
C THR A 108 1.69 -3.03 -7.77
N LEU A 109 0.77 -3.10 -6.79
CA LEU A 109 -0.26 -4.14 -6.76
C LEU A 109 -1.45 -3.88 -7.70
N LEU A 110 -1.73 -2.61 -8.03
CA LEU A 110 -2.87 -2.22 -8.88
C LEU A 110 -2.49 -2.14 -10.36
N ILE A 111 -1.25 -1.77 -10.70
CA ILE A 111 -0.81 -1.65 -12.11
C ILE A 111 -0.81 -3.00 -12.83
N GLU A 112 -0.65 -4.11 -12.09
CA GLU A 112 -0.74 -5.47 -12.65
C GLU A 112 -2.18 -6.00 -12.79
N GLY A 113 -3.20 -5.21 -12.39
CA GLY A 113 -4.61 -5.60 -12.49
C GLY A 113 -5.02 -6.77 -11.57
N GLN A 114 -4.18 -7.12 -10.59
CA GLN A 114 -4.37 -8.29 -9.73
C GLN A 114 -5.28 -8.02 -8.52
N LEU A 115 -5.67 -6.76 -8.26
CA LEU A 115 -6.45 -6.42 -7.08
C LEU A 115 -7.58 -5.43 -7.43
N SER A 116 -8.81 -5.82 -7.12
CA SER A 116 -9.96 -4.92 -7.22
C SER A 116 -9.97 -3.90 -6.08
N HIS A 117 -10.57 -2.73 -6.32
CA HIS A 117 -10.65 -1.68 -5.30
C HIS A 117 -11.35 -2.16 -4.03
N ASP A 118 -12.41 -2.97 -4.16
CA ASP A 118 -13.16 -3.54 -3.02
C ASP A 118 -12.30 -4.44 -2.12
N ALA A 119 -11.36 -5.17 -2.72
CA ALA A 119 -10.49 -6.10 -1.99
C ALA A 119 -9.37 -5.37 -1.22
N ILE A 120 -9.06 -4.11 -1.54
CA ILE A 120 -8.04 -3.32 -0.83
C ILE A 120 -8.36 -3.25 0.67
N ASN A 121 -9.62 -3.02 1.03
CA ASN A 121 -10.02 -2.88 2.43
C ASN A 121 -9.98 -4.19 3.23
N ASN A 122 -9.70 -5.33 2.58
CA ASN A 122 -9.45 -6.59 3.27
C ASN A 122 -8.03 -6.68 3.83
N PHE A 123 -7.12 -5.79 3.44
CA PHE A 123 -5.77 -5.74 3.98
C PHE A 123 -5.65 -4.83 5.20
N SER A 124 -4.81 -5.23 6.16
CA SER A 124 -4.17 -4.26 7.05
C SER A 124 -3.09 -3.45 6.29
N LYS A 125 -2.85 -2.19 6.67
CA LYS A 125 -1.79 -1.33 6.06
C LYS A 125 -0.44 -2.05 5.93
N ARG A 126 -0.03 -2.75 6.98
CA ARG A 126 1.26 -3.47 7.02
C ARG A 126 1.26 -4.71 6.14
N ALA A 127 0.13 -5.41 6.03
CA ALA A 127 0.00 -6.54 5.11
C ALA A 127 0.16 -6.06 3.67
N PHE A 128 -0.55 -5.00 3.29
CA PHE A 128 -0.52 -4.46 1.93
C PHE A 128 0.90 -4.10 1.47
N VAL A 129 1.66 -3.39 2.32
CA VAL A 129 3.07 -3.04 2.04
C VAL A 129 3.97 -4.29 1.98
N GLU A 130 3.72 -5.31 2.81
CA GLU A 130 4.49 -6.56 2.81
C GLU A 130 4.18 -7.41 1.57
N THR A 131 2.93 -7.42 1.12
CA THR A 131 2.50 -8.09 -0.11
C THR A 131 3.20 -7.47 -1.31
N ALA A 132 3.19 -6.15 -1.47
CA ALA A 132 3.87 -5.47 -2.59
C ALA A 132 5.38 -5.74 -2.66
N LYS A 133 6.02 -6.13 -1.55
CA LYS A 133 7.44 -6.48 -1.48
C LYS A 133 7.72 -7.97 -1.64
N SER A 134 6.68 -8.80 -1.69
CA SER A 134 6.80 -10.26 -1.81
C SER A 134 7.00 -10.69 -3.26
N ALA A 135 7.37 -11.95 -3.49
CA ALA A 135 7.45 -12.51 -4.84
C ALA A 135 6.09 -12.46 -5.56
N PRO A 136 6.05 -12.35 -6.90
CA PRO A 136 4.80 -12.26 -7.66
C PRO A 136 3.79 -13.36 -7.35
N GLU A 137 4.25 -14.59 -7.12
CA GLU A 137 3.38 -15.72 -6.79
C GLU A 137 2.73 -15.56 -5.42
N VAL A 138 3.45 -14.98 -4.46
CA VAL A 138 2.89 -14.64 -3.14
C VAL A 138 1.91 -13.47 -3.25
N GLN A 139 2.20 -12.49 -4.11
CA GLN A 139 1.27 -11.41 -4.40
C GLN A 139 -0.05 -11.94 -4.96
N GLN A 140 0.01 -12.86 -5.93
CA GLN A 140 -1.17 -13.51 -6.51
C GLN A 140 -1.97 -14.29 -5.46
N MET A 141 -1.34 -15.18 -4.69
CA MET A 141 -2.02 -15.93 -3.65
C MET A 141 -2.71 -15.03 -2.62
N VAL A 142 -2.03 -13.96 -2.17
CA VAL A 142 -2.59 -13.05 -1.18
C VAL A 142 -3.73 -12.21 -1.76
N THR A 143 -3.58 -11.73 -3.00
CA THR A 143 -4.63 -10.93 -3.66
C THR A 143 -5.87 -11.76 -3.95
N GLU A 144 -5.74 -13.04 -4.34
CA GLU A 144 -6.87 -13.96 -4.49
C GLU A 144 -7.66 -14.13 -3.19
N LEU A 145 -6.98 -14.35 -2.05
CA LEU A 145 -7.64 -14.46 -0.75
C LEU A 145 -8.36 -13.16 -0.37
N ALA A 146 -7.70 -12.02 -0.59
CA ALA A 146 -8.33 -10.72 -0.33
C ALA A 146 -9.57 -10.50 -1.22
N GLN A 147 -9.55 -10.93 -2.49
CA GLN A 147 -10.70 -10.86 -3.38
C GLN A 147 -11.85 -11.77 -2.94
N GLN A 148 -11.56 -12.89 -2.27
CA GLN A 148 -12.57 -13.78 -1.69
C GLN A 148 -13.20 -13.22 -0.40
N GLY A 149 -12.68 -12.10 0.11
CA GLY A 149 -13.19 -11.43 1.31
C GLY A 149 -12.39 -11.73 2.59
N ASP A 150 -11.28 -12.48 2.49
CA ASP A 150 -10.48 -12.82 3.65
C ASP A 150 -9.69 -11.62 4.16
N ARG A 151 -9.66 -11.46 5.48
CA ARG A 151 -8.90 -10.39 6.13
C ARG A 151 -7.42 -10.75 6.12
N ILE A 152 -6.61 -9.96 5.41
CA ILE A 152 -5.18 -10.19 5.26
C ILE A 152 -4.38 -9.39 6.30
N THR A 153 -3.69 -10.12 7.16
CA THR A 153 -2.76 -9.60 8.16
C THR A 153 -1.33 -9.76 7.70
N ARG A 154 -0.44 -8.93 8.27
CA ARG A 154 1.00 -9.01 8.03
C ARG A 154 1.57 -10.41 8.29
N ARG A 155 1.04 -11.09 9.32
CA ARG A 155 1.51 -12.42 9.72
C ARG A 155 1.20 -13.46 8.65
N GLU A 156 0.02 -13.40 8.04
CA GLU A 156 -0.38 -14.33 6.98
C GLU A 156 0.47 -14.13 5.72
N VAL A 157 0.67 -12.88 5.31
CA VAL A 157 1.57 -12.56 4.18
C VAL A 157 2.95 -13.15 4.44
N LYS A 158 3.53 -12.89 5.62
CA LYS A 158 4.85 -13.43 5.99
C LYS A 158 4.87 -14.96 5.95
N GLN A 159 3.84 -15.62 6.47
CA GLN A 159 3.77 -17.07 6.47
C GLN A 159 3.75 -17.64 5.05
N MET A 160 2.98 -17.03 4.14
CA MET A 160 2.94 -17.42 2.73
C MET A 160 4.27 -17.15 2.03
N SER A 161 4.92 -16.02 2.30
CA SER A 161 6.27 -15.74 1.80
C SER A 161 7.27 -16.80 2.28
N ASP A 162 7.26 -17.13 3.57
CA ASP A 162 8.17 -18.10 4.15
C ASP A 162 7.92 -19.51 3.58
N GLN A 163 6.65 -19.89 3.39
CA GLN A 163 6.25 -21.16 2.75
C GLN A 163 6.71 -21.23 1.28
N TRP A 164 6.46 -20.16 0.52
CA TRP A 164 6.89 -20.07 -0.87
C TRP A 164 8.41 -20.25 -0.99
N THR A 165 9.19 -19.47 -0.23
CA THR A 165 10.66 -19.59 -0.21
C THR A 165 11.12 -21.00 0.15
N ALA A 166 10.51 -21.63 1.15
CA ALA A 166 10.89 -23.00 1.55
C ALA A 166 10.62 -24.03 0.44
N MET A 167 9.52 -23.89 -0.30
CA MET A 167 9.12 -24.84 -1.35
C MET A 167 9.82 -24.60 -2.69
N SER A 168 10.10 -23.34 -3.04
CA SER A 168 10.66 -22.96 -4.33
C SER A 168 12.18 -22.91 -4.36
N SER A 169 12.85 -22.93 -3.21
CA SER A 169 14.31 -22.79 -3.13
C SER A 169 15.03 -24.02 -3.69
N GLU A 170 15.97 -23.81 -4.62
CA GLU A 170 16.86 -24.87 -5.13
C GLU A 170 17.99 -25.22 -4.15
N LEU A 171 18.21 -24.40 -3.12
CA LEU A 171 19.27 -24.57 -2.13
C LEU A 171 18.89 -25.59 -1.03
N LEU A 172 17.61 -25.92 -0.92
CA LEU A 172 17.13 -26.91 0.05
C LEU A 172 17.05 -28.31 -0.58
N PRO A 173 17.55 -29.35 0.11
CA PRO A 173 17.33 -30.74 -0.30
C PRO A 173 15.83 -31.08 -0.36
N GLU A 174 15.45 -31.99 -1.26
CA GLU A 174 14.05 -32.40 -1.43
C GLU A 174 13.45 -33.00 -0.15
N GLU A 175 14.24 -33.72 0.66
CA GLU A 175 13.78 -34.29 1.92
C GLU A 175 13.42 -33.21 2.96
N VAL A 176 14.04 -32.03 2.87
CA VAL A 176 13.74 -30.89 3.74
C VAL A 176 12.44 -30.22 3.30
N LYS A 177 12.22 -30.09 1.98
CA LYS A 177 10.98 -29.56 1.42
C LYS A 177 9.78 -30.46 1.73
N GLU A 178 9.94 -31.77 1.56
CA GLU A 178 8.91 -32.77 1.88
C GLU A 178 8.50 -32.69 3.35
N LYS A 179 9.47 -32.68 4.28
CA LYS A 179 9.18 -32.50 5.71
C LYS A 179 8.52 -31.17 6.05
N SER A 180 8.83 -30.10 5.31
CA SER A 180 8.16 -28.81 5.48
C SER A 180 6.71 -28.87 5.00
N ALA A 181 6.45 -29.51 3.86
CA ALA A 181 5.10 -29.68 3.31
C ALA A 181 4.21 -30.53 4.22
N GLU A 182 4.76 -31.54 4.89
CA GLU A 182 4.06 -32.36 5.89
C GLU A 182 3.86 -31.66 7.25
N GLY A 183 4.39 -30.44 7.41
CA GLY A 183 4.33 -29.68 8.67
C GLY A 183 5.30 -30.17 9.75
N GLY A 184 6.21 -31.09 9.43
CA GLY A 184 7.26 -31.58 10.32
C GLY A 184 8.40 -30.59 10.54
N LEU A 185 8.56 -29.60 9.66
CA LEU A 185 9.55 -28.53 9.78
C LEU A 185 8.94 -27.16 9.44
N PRO A 186 8.88 -26.19 10.37
CA PRO A 186 8.26 -24.90 10.09
C PRO A 186 9.04 -24.07 9.05
N SER A 187 8.32 -23.59 8.03
CA SER A 187 8.88 -22.73 6.97
C SER A 187 9.49 -21.43 7.48
N SER A 188 9.03 -20.94 8.65
CA SER A 188 9.57 -19.76 9.32
C SER A 188 11.04 -19.88 9.74
N TYR A 189 11.57 -21.11 9.83
CA TYR A 189 13.00 -21.36 10.06
C TYR A 189 13.76 -21.60 8.75
N LEU A 190 13.09 -22.14 7.73
CA LEU A 190 13.70 -22.44 6.44
C LEU A 190 13.92 -21.20 5.58
N ALA A 191 12.96 -20.29 5.51
CA ALA A 191 13.10 -19.08 4.69
C ALA A 191 14.28 -18.19 5.13
N PRO A 192 14.54 -17.96 6.44
CA PRO A 192 15.77 -17.30 6.87
C PRO A 192 17.04 -18.07 6.50
N LEU A 193 17.02 -19.41 6.60
CA LEU A 193 18.17 -20.25 6.23
C LEU A 193 18.50 -20.09 4.74
N VAL A 194 17.49 -20.19 3.87
CA VAL A 194 17.64 -20.00 2.41
C VAL A 194 18.29 -18.64 2.11
N LYS A 195 17.82 -17.57 2.75
CA LYS A 195 18.39 -16.22 2.57
C LYS A 195 19.85 -16.10 2.99
N GLU A 196 20.29 -16.85 3.99
CA GLU A 196 21.72 -16.88 4.35
C GLU A 196 22.53 -17.76 3.39
N MET A 197 21.96 -18.85 2.89
CA MET A 197 22.60 -19.71 1.89
C MET A 197 22.81 -18.98 0.55
N GLU A 198 21.87 -18.15 0.13
CA GLU A 198 21.98 -17.30 -1.09
C GLU A 198 23.17 -16.32 -1.05
N LYS A 199 23.68 -16.01 0.14
CA LYS A 199 24.84 -15.12 0.30
C LYS A 199 26.17 -15.86 0.23
N LEU A 200 26.15 -17.19 0.22
CA LEU A 200 27.37 -17.99 0.14
C LEU A 200 27.94 -17.91 -1.28
N PRO A 201 29.27 -17.81 -1.43
CA PRO A 201 29.90 -17.89 -2.74
C PRO A 201 29.70 -19.29 -3.35
N GLU A 202 29.65 -19.35 -4.69
CA GLU A 202 29.63 -20.60 -5.46
C GLU A 202 30.90 -21.45 -5.28
#